data_AF-A0A2U3AKN8-F1
#
_entry.id   AF-A0A2U3AKN8-F1
#
_cell.length_a   1.000
_cell.length_b   1.000
_cell.length_c   1.000
_cell.angle_alpha   90.00
_cell.angle_beta   90.00
_cell.angle_gamma   90.00
#
_symmetry.space_group_name_H-M   'P 1'
#
loop_
_entity.id
_entity.type
_entity.pdbx_description
1 polymer ?
#
loop_
_entity_poly.entity_id
_entity_poly.type
_entity_poly.pdbx_seq_one_letter_code
_entity_poly.pdbx_strand_id
1 'polypeptide(L)'
;MKKIMIAIMTVTMFLLPTFCVEALSKSTIMPAEVLQKSIKKSIATPIAIVLPQRIPVAKNPYITAKTTSTATSYKVVYYALKKPTTVNSPQALHASKKDAILRITAKKYHSQAMAMKKIESVNHFTAAGKVIAIMPTVKGYQDAGAGSQWTSWKMGRWSLTSHTTTNRPTADVTRAQQIIRYLQKHQLPIPRQNGVVIIGEDGQKNAVIWQNGAVVYTLDYTAKALDVIQAATSLN
;
A
#
# COMPACT_ATOMS: atom_id res chain seq x y z
N MET A 1 -52.62 58.93 37.23
CA MET A 1 -52.57 57.60 37.89
C MET A 1 -52.94 56.58 36.83
N LYS A 2 -51.93 55.92 36.26
CA LYS A 2 -52.00 55.26 34.95
C LYS A 2 -52.09 53.74 35.09
N LYS A 3 -52.94 53.17 34.25
CA LYS A 3 -53.34 51.76 34.12
C LYS A 3 -52.14 50.82 33.98
N ILE A 4 -52.25 49.68 34.67
CA ILE A 4 -51.45 48.47 34.48
C ILE A 4 -51.73 47.95 33.07
N MET A 5 -50.69 47.86 32.24
CA MET A 5 -50.75 47.23 30.93
C MET A 5 -49.74 46.08 30.93
N ILE A 6 -50.26 44.86 31.00
CA ILE A 6 -49.52 43.61 30.87
C ILE A 6 -49.20 43.48 29.37
N ALA A 7 -47.94 43.68 28.99
CA ALA A 7 -47.45 43.38 27.66
C ALA A 7 -47.01 41.91 27.62
N ILE A 8 -47.78 41.10 26.90
CA ILE A 8 -47.45 39.72 26.54
C ILE A 8 -46.27 39.79 25.57
N MET A 9 -45.09 39.41 26.02
CA MET A 9 -43.91 39.32 25.15
C MET A 9 -43.97 37.97 24.43
N THR A 10 -44.39 38.01 23.17
CA THR A 10 -44.36 36.88 22.25
C THR A 10 -42.94 36.38 22.09
N VAL A 11 -42.69 35.12 22.48
CA VAL A 11 -41.44 34.42 22.19
C VAL A 11 -41.45 34.03 20.72
N THR A 12 -40.77 34.81 19.90
CA THR A 12 -40.51 34.44 18.49
C THR A 12 -39.52 33.29 18.50
N MET A 13 -40.03 32.08 18.34
CA MET A 13 -39.25 30.85 18.12
C MET A 13 -38.52 30.97 16.78
N PHE A 14 -37.25 31.40 16.82
CA PHE A 14 -36.36 31.29 15.67
C PHE A 14 -36.14 29.79 15.39
N LEU A 15 -36.76 29.28 14.33
CA LEU A 15 -36.35 28.01 13.74
C LEU A 15 -34.90 28.18 13.27
N LEU A 16 -33.96 27.64 14.04
CA LEU A 16 -32.62 27.38 13.54
C LEU A 16 -32.75 26.41 12.36
N PRO A 17 -32.13 26.67 11.20
CA PRO A 17 -32.09 25.71 10.12
C PRO A 17 -31.45 24.45 10.67
N THR A 18 -32.14 23.33 10.49
CA THR A 18 -31.67 21.98 10.71
C THR A 18 -30.35 21.85 9.95
N PHE A 19 -29.22 22.07 10.62
CA PHE A 19 -27.93 21.72 10.08
C PHE A 19 -27.96 20.21 9.93
N CYS A 20 -28.14 19.81 8.67
CA CYS A 20 -27.94 18.47 8.19
C CYS A 20 -26.52 18.10 8.63
N VAL A 21 -26.41 17.34 9.71
CA VAL A 21 -25.15 16.72 10.09
C VAL A 21 -24.83 15.77 8.96
N GLU A 22 -23.98 16.24 8.05
CA GLU A 22 -23.40 15.46 6.98
C GLU A 22 -22.91 14.16 7.58
N ALA A 23 -23.56 13.08 7.16
CA ALA A 23 -23.19 11.74 7.50
C ALA A 23 -21.68 11.61 7.31
N LEU A 24 -20.96 11.41 8.41
CA LEU A 24 -19.58 10.92 8.41
C LEU A 24 -19.52 9.79 7.38
N SER A 25 -18.93 10.10 6.24
CA SER A 25 -18.85 9.23 5.07
C SER A 25 -18.17 7.95 5.49
N LYS A 26 -18.95 6.94 5.90
CA LYS A 26 -18.50 5.57 6.12
C LYS A 26 -17.74 5.15 4.87
N SER A 27 -16.43 4.96 5.03
CA SER A 27 -15.63 4.24 4.05
C SER A 27 -16.23 2.85 3.96
N THR A 28 -16.91 2.55 2.85
CA THR A 28 -17.42 1.20 2.57
C THR A 28 -16.23 0.30 2.28
N ILE A 29 -15.76 -0.39 3.32
CA ILE A 29 -14.83 -1.50 3.21
C ILE A 29 -15.64 -2.66 2.61
N MET A 30 -15.44 -3.01 1.34
CA MET A 30 -15.87 -4.34 0.88
C MET A 30 -15.17 -5.36 1.78
N PRO A 31 -15.87 -6.37 2.34
CA PRO A 31 -15.22 -7.31 3.25
C PRO A 31 -14.15 -8.08 2.48
N ALA A 32 -12.89 -7.68 2.70
CA ALA A 32 -11.72 -8.35 2.14
C ALA A 32 -11.79 -9.86 2.39
N GLU A 33 -12.47 -10.30 3.45
CA GLU A 33 -12.62 -11.70 3.83
C GLU A 33 -13.33 -12.58 2.77
N VAL A 34 -14.43 -12.13 2.15
CA VAL A 34 -15.16 -12.95 1.14
C VAL A 34 -14.33 -13.06 -0.15
N LEU A 35 -13.72 -11.95 -0.56
CA LEU A 35 -12.81 -11.90 -1.69
C LEU A 35 -11.58 -12.78 -1.42
N GLN A 36 -10.97 -12.69 -0.23
CA GLN A 36 -9.83 -13.50 0.18
C GLN A 36 -10.16 -14.99 0.20
N LYS A 37 -11.33 -15.39 0.74
CA LYS A 37 -11.78 -16.79 0.72
C LYS A 37 -11.88 -17.32 -0.72
N SER A 38 -12.45 -16.52 -1.62
CA SER A 38 -12.57 -16.87 -3.04
C SER A 38 -11.21 -16.99 -3.73
N ILE A 39 -10.28 -16.07 -3.46
CA ILE A 39 -8.90 -16.09 -3.96
C ILE A 39 -8.14 -17.31 -3.42
N LYS A 40 -8.22 -17.59 -2.11
CA LYS A 40 -7.56 -18.74 -1.48
C LYS A 40 -8.06 -20.05 -2.09
N LYS A 41 -9.37 -20.16 -2.35
CA LYS A 41 -9.96 -21.33 -3.03
C LYS A 41 -9.50 -21.50 -4.49
N SER A 42 -9.19 -20.40 -5.18
CA SER A 42 -8.77 -20.44 -6.60
C SER A 42 -7.26 -20.60 -6.80
N ILE A 43 -6.47 -20.74 -5.73
CA ILE A 43 -5.02 -20.94 -5.76
C ILE A 43 -4.71 -22.36 -5.27
N ALA A 44 -4.19 -23.19 -6.17
CA ALA A 44 -3.70 -24.52 -5.84
C ALA A 44 -2.16 -24.50 -5.75
N THR A 45 -1.62 -24.40 -4.53
CA THR A 45 -0.17 -24.36 -4.28
C THR A 45 0.16 -24.79 -2.84
N PRO A 46 1.31 -25.45 -2.59
CA PRO A 46 1.80 -25.72 -1.24
C PRO A 46 2.44 -24.50 -0.57
N ILE A 47 2.60 -23.38 -1.28
CA ILE A 47 3.15 -22.13 -0.72
C ILE A 47 2.10 -21.49 0.20
N ALA A 48 2.52 -21.03 1.38
CA ALA A 48 1.66 -20.23 2.26
C ALA A 48 1.13 -18.99 1.52
N ILE A 49 -0.19 -18.91 1.38
CA ILE A 49 -0.88 -17.82 0.70
C ILE A 49 -1.04 -16.66 1.69
N VAL A 50 -0.33 -15.57 1.42
CA VAL A 50 -0.51 -14.28 2.10
C VAL A 50 -1.31 -13.33 1.22
N LEU A 51 -2.30 -12.64 1.79
CA LEU A 51 -3.13 -11.66 1.08
C LEU A 51 -3.33 -10.40 1.94
N PRO A 52 -3.46 -9.21 1.34
CA PRO A 52 -3.71 -7.99 2.11
C PRO A 52 -5.16 -7.98 2.63
N GLN A 53 -5.34 -7.60 3.89
CA GLN A 53 -6.66 -7.32 4.48
C GLN A 53 -7.21 -5.97 4.03
N ARG A 54 -6.34 -5.06 3.58
CA ARG A 54 -6.72 -3.73 3.11
C ARG A 54 -6.06 -3.44 1.77
N ILE A 55 -6.88 -3.08 0.78
CA ILE A 55 -6.42 -2.65 -0.54
C ILE A 55 -6.84 -1.18 -0.69
N PRO A 56 -5.88 -0.23 -0.70
CA PRO A 56 -6.20 1.18 -0.85
C PRO A 56 -6.80 1.45 -2.23
N VAL A 57 -8.02 1.96 -2.26
CA VAL A 57 -8.76 2.31 -3.48
C VAL A 57 -9.53 3.61 -3.26
N ALA A 58 -9.91 4.29 -4.36
CA ALA A 58 -10.80 5.45 -4.30
C ALA A 58 -12.17 5.09 -3.67
N LYS A 59 -13.06 6.05 -3.39
CA LYS A 59 -14.38 5.75 -2.82
C LYS A 59 -15.21 4.87 -3.79
N ASN A 60 -15.77 3.78 -3.26
CA ASN A 60 -16.78 2.89 -3.87
C ASN A 60 -16.44 2.09 -5.16
N PRO A 61 -15.22 1.58 -5.41
CA PRO A 61 -15.03 0.57 -6.44
C PRO A 61 -15.32 -0.83 -5.90
N TYR A 62 -15.86 -1.67 -6.77
CA TYR A 62 -15.91 -3.11 -6.54
C TYR A 62 -14.53 -3.70 -6.83
N ILE A 63 -14.00 -4.51 -5.92
CA ILE A 63 -12.69 -5.16 -6.11
C ILE A 63 -12.89 -6.60 -6.57
N THR A 64 -12.17 -6.98 -7.63
CA THR A 64 -12.03 -8.37 -8.06
C THR A 64 -10.56 -8.74 -8.20
N ALA A 65 -10.27 -10.01 -8.48
CA ALA A 65 -8.92 -10.51 -8.69
C ALA A 65 -8.83 -11.52 -9.84
N LYS A 66 -7.65 -11.56 -10.45
CA LYS A 66 -7.19 -12.62 -11.35
C LYS A 66 -6.11 -13.41 -10.65
N THR A 67 -6.27 -14.73 -10.57
CA THR A 67 -5.33 -15.64 -9.92
C THR A 67 -4.72 -16.62 -10.91
N THR A 68 -3.45 -16.95 -10.69
CA THR A 68 -2.74 -18.03 -11.37
C THR A 68 -1.81 -18.71 -10.37
N SER A 69 -1.68 -20.03 -10.43
CA SER A 69 -0.86 -20.78 -9.47
C SER A 69 -0.23 -22.02 -10.09
N THR A 70 0.88 -22.44 -9.48
CA THR A 70 1.60 -23.69 -9.73
C THR A 70 2.06 -24.26 -8.39
N ALA A 71 2.72 -25.42 -8.41
CA ALA A 71 3.35 -25.99 -7.22
C ALA A 71 4.44 -25.09 -6.59
N THR A 72 5.02 -24.17 -7.36
CA THR A 72 6.15 -23.33 -6.92
C THR A 72 5.90 -21.83 -7.05
N SER A 73 4.68 -21.41 -7.40
CA SER A 73 4.34 -19.98 -7.47
C SER A 73 2.85 -19.72 -7.39
N TYR A 74 2.50 -18.52 -6.99
CA TYR A 74 1.17 -17.97 -7.23
C TYR A 74 1.26 -16.48 -7.57
N LYS A 75 0.22 -15.98 -8.23
CA LYS A 75 0.04 -14.57 -8.57
C LYS A 75 -1.43 -14.21 -8.43
N VAL A 76 -1.68 -13.10 -7.76
CA VAL A 76 -3.01 -12.47 -7.64
C VAL A 76 -2.86 -11.03 -8.10
N VAL A 77 -3.68 -10.63 -9.07
CA VAL A 77 -3.76 -9.25 -9.56
C VAL A 77 -5.15 -8.72 -9.23
N TYR A 78 -5.21 -7.63 -8.48
CA TYR A 78 -6.44 -6.97 -8.07
C TYR A 78 -6.81 -5.86 -9.04
N TYR A 79 -8.10 -5.69 -9.26
CA TYR A 79 -8.68 -4.69 -10.16
C TYR A 79 -9.81 -3.94 -9.45
N ALA A 80 -9.88 -2.63 -9.66
CA ALA A 80 -11.01 -1.81 -9.27
C ALA A 80 -12.00 -1.71 -10.44
N LEU A 81 -13.26 -2.07 -10.20
CA LEU A 81 -14.33 -2.09 -11.20
C LEU A 81 -15.54 -1.28 -10.74
N LYS A 82 -16.37 -0.88 -11.71
CA LYS A 82 -17.63 -0.14 -11.46
C LYS A 82 -18.80 -1.05 -11.04
N LYS A 83 -18.67 -2.37 -11.19
CA LYS A 83 -19.71 -3.36 -10.90
C LYS A 83 -19.13 -4.54 -10.11
N PRO A 84 -19.92 -5.22 -9.26
CA PRO A 84 -19.47 -6.41 -8.57
C PRO A 84 -19.10 -7.50 -9.58
N THR A 85 -17.96 -8.13 -9.37
CA THR A 85 -17.41 -9.12 -10.30
C THR A 85 -16.68 -10.19 -9.50
N THR A 86 -16.95 -11.46 -9.81
CA THR A 86 -16.31 -12.60 -9.15
C THR A 86 -14.84 -12.73 -9.56
N VAL A 87 -14.05 -13.42 -8.73
CA VAL A 87 -12.65 -13.75 -9.00
C VAL A 87 -12.56 -14.60 -10.27
N ASN A 88 -11.57 -14.32 -11.14
CA ASN A 88 -11.36 -15.01 -12.41
C ASN A 88 -12.53 -14.98 -13.41
N SER A 89 -13.49 -14.08 -13.24
CA SER A 89 -14.54 -13.89 -14.24
C SER A 89 -13.95 -13.46 -15.60
N PRO A 90 -14.64 -13.66 -16.73
CA PRO A 90 -14.19 -13.15 -18.03
C PRO A 90 -13.83 -11.65 -17.98
N GLN A 91 -14.66 -10.84 -17.31
CA GLN A 91 -14.40 -9.41 -17.14
C GLN A 91 -13.08 -9.13 -16.39
N ALA A 92 -12.76 -9.91 -15.34
CA ALA A 92 -11.48 -9.81 -14.64
C ALA A 92 -10.30 -10.33 -15.49
N LEU A 93 -10.54 -11.32 -16.36
CA LEU A 93 -9.53 -11.89 -17.25
C LEU A 93 -9.15 -10.95 -18.40
N HIS A 94 -10.10 -10.16 -18.89
CA HIS A 94 -9.93 -9.15 -19.94
C HIS A 94 -9.52 -7.76 -19.42
N ALA A 95 -9.50 -7.53 -18.09
CA ALA A 95 -9.04 -6.28 -17.51
C ALA A 95 -7.58 -5.99 -17.90
N SER A 96 -7.30 -4.74 -18.29
CA SER A 96 -5.98 -4.37 -18.80
C SER A 96 -4.97 -4.25 -17.66
N LYS A 97 -3.67 -4.31 -17.97
CA LYS A 97 -2.61 -4.04 -16.98
C LYS A 97 -2.73 -2.64 -16.35
N LYS A 98 -3.35 -1.67 -17.02
CA LYS A 98 -3.52 -0.30 -16.53
C LYS A 98 -4.59 -0.19 -15.45
N ASP A 99 -5.51 -1.15 -15.40
CA ASP A 99 -6.59 -1.22 -14.42
C ASP A 99 -6.19 -1.98 -13.15
N ALA A 100 -5.01 -2.59 -13.16
CA ALA A 100 -4.48 -3.31 -12.00
C ALA A 100 -4.10 -2.31 -10.91
N ILE A 101 -4.68 -2.52 -9.72
CA ILE A 101 -4.47 -1.63 -8.57
C ILE A 101 -3.46 -2.19 -7.57
N LEU A 102 -3.26 -3.50 -7.58
CA LEU A 102 -2.34 -4.22 -6.69
C LEU A 102 -2.03 -5.59 -7.27
N ARG A 103 -0.83 -6.09 -7.07
CA ARG A 103 -0.45 -7.45 -7.41
C ARG A 103 0.40 -8.04 -6.29
N ILE A 104 0.09 -9.27 -5.95
CA ILE A 104 0.93 -10.10 -5.09
C ILE A 104 1.41 -11.32 -5.88
N THR A 105 2.69 -11.61 -5.75
CA THR A 105 3.28 -12.85 -6.26
C THR A 105 4.06 -13.53 -5.17
N ALA A 106 4.06 -14.85 -5.19
CA ALA A 106 5.01 -15.65 -4.44
C ALA A 106 5.72 -16.61 -5.38
N LYS A 107 7.01 -16.81 -5.16
CA LYS A 107 7.82 -17.78 -5.90
C LYS A 107 8.70 -18.55 -4.92
N LYS A 108 8.57 -19.88 -4.93
CA LYS A 108 9.46 -20.80 -4.22
C LYS A 108 10.70 -21.03 -5.09
N TYR A 109 11.86 -20.76 -4.52
CA TYR A 109 13.17 -21.07 -5.07
C TYR A 109 13.64 -22.42 -4.56
N HIS A 110 14.68 -22.96 -5.20
CA HIS A 110 15.27 -24.24 -4.80
C HIS A 110 15.84 -24.20 -3.38
N SER A 111 16.40 -23.05 -2.97
CA SER A 111 16.98 -22.86 -1.65
C SER A 111 16.75 -21.46 -1.10
N GLN A 112 16.94 -21.30 0.21
CA GLN A 112 16.95 -19.99 0.87
C GLN A 112 18.05 -19.08 0.31
N ALA A 113 19.21 -19.61 -0.04
CA ALA A 113 20.30 -18.83 -0.64
C ALA A 113 19.90 -18.23 -2.00
N MET A 114 19.16 -18.98 -2.82
CA MET A 114 18.66 -18.46 -4.11
C MET A 114 17.55 -17.41 -3.92
N ALA A 115 16.68 -17.59 -2.93
CA ALA A 115 15.69 -16.58 -2.56
C ALA A 115 16.39 -15.29 -2.09
N MET A 116 17.45 -15.41 -1.29
CA MET A 116 18.28 -14.27 -0.86
C MET A 116 18.95 -13.56 -2.02
N LYS A 117 19.57 -14.30 -2.94
CA LYS A 117 20.16 -13.71 -4.16
C LYS A 117 19.12 -12.92 -4.96
N LYS A 118 17.84 -13.35 -4.95
CA LYS A 118 16.77 -12.56 -5.57
C LYS A 118 16.52 -11.24 -4.85
N ILE A 119 16.45 -11.24 -3.51
CA ILE A 119 16.30 -10.01 -2.72
C ILE A 119 17.48 -9.06 -2.97
N GLU A 120 18.71 -9.59 -2.97
CA GLU A 120 19.93 -8.81 -3.23
C GLU A 120 19.95 -8.19 -4.62
N SER A 121 19.52 -8.94 -5.65
CA SER A 121 19.49 -8.45 -7.05
C SER A 121 18.57 -7.25 -7.28
N VAL A 122 17.64 -6.97 -6.36
CA VAL A 122 16.70 -5.84 -6.45
C VAL A 122 16.93 -4.81 -5.34
N ASN A 123 17.91 -5.04 -4.46
CA ASN A 123 18.20 -4.13 -3.37
C ASN A 123 18.99 -2.92 -3.89
N HIS A 124 18.37 -1.75 -3.87
CA HIS A 124 18.99 -0.48 -4.28
C HIS A 124 19.63 0.29 -3.11
N PHE A 125 19.68 -0.30 -1.91
CA PHE A 125 20.35 0.33 -0.77
C PHE A 125 21.86 0.42 -1.03
N THR A 126 22.40 1.63 -0.94
CA THR A 126 23.84 1.91 -0.94
C THR A 126 24.19 2.82 0.23
N ALA A 127 25.30 2.50 0.91
CA ALA A 127 25.87 3.35 1.95
C ALA A 127 26.98 4.28 1.42
N ALA A 128 27.26 4.23 0.11
CA ALA A 128 28.31 5.03 -0.53
C ALA A 128 27.88 6.49 -0.82
N GLY A 129 26.57 6.78 -0.73
CA GLY A 129 26.02 8.11 -0.96
C GLY A 129 26.26 9.10 0.18
N LYS A 130 25.88 10.35 -0.02
CA LYS A 130 25.94 11.41 1.01
C LYS A 130 25.03 11.05 2.18
N VAL A 131 25.56 11.06 3.39
CA VAL A 131 24.76 10.87 4.61
C VAL A 131 23.84 12.08 4.81
N ILE A 132 22.55 11.81 5.01
CA ILE A 132 21.54 12.83 5.31
C ILE A 132 20.70 12.44 6.53
N ALA A 133 20.21 13.43 7.28
CA ALA A 133 19.17 13.21 8.27
C ALA A 133 17.80 13.24 7.56
N ILE A 134 17.12 12.09 7.49
CA ILE A 134 15.74 12.03 6.96
C ILE A 134 14.77 12.56 8.02
N MET A 135 15.00 12.22 9.28
CA MET A 135 14.31 12.70 10.47
C MET A 135 15.32 12.79 11.63
N PRO A 136 15.00 13.45 12.77
CA PRO A 136 15.97 13.62 13.87
C PRO A 136 16.67 12.33 14.33
N THR A 137 15.98 11.19 14.31
CA THR A 137 16.51 9.88 14.74
C THR A 137 16.79 8.92 13.58
N VAL A 138 16.59 9.33 12.32
CA VAL A 138 16.72 8.44 11.16
C VAL A 138 17.68 9.03 10.14
N LYS A 139 18.82 8.36 9.99
CA LYS A 139 19.83 8.65 8.96
C LYS A 139 19.54 7.86 7.68
N GLY A 140 19.85 8.46 6.56
CA GLY A 140 19.82 7.83 5.25
C GLY A 140 21.03 8.22 4.40
N TYR A 141 21.10 7.65 3.22
CA TYR A 141 22.15 7.87 2.24
C TYR A 141 21.49 8.34 0.94
N GLN A 142 21.97 9.46 0.43
CA GLN A 142 21.48 10.07 -0.79
C GLN A 142 22.51 9.90 -1.90
N ASP A 143 22.08 9.35 -3.03
CA ASP A 143 22.90 9.14 -4.21
C ASP A 143 22.20 9.76 -5.43
N ALA A 144 22.92 10.60 -6.16
CA ALA A 144 22.37 11.36 -7.29
C ALA A 144 23.31 11.26 -8.49
N GLY A 145 22.75 10.95 -9.66
CA GLY A 145 23.50 10.79 -10.90
C GLY A 145 22.58 10.52 -12.10
N ALA A 146 23.03 10.91 -13.29
CA ALA A 146 22.32 10.69 -14.56
C ALA A 146 20.81 11.08 -14.53
N GLY A 147 20.48 12.21 -13.88
CA GLY A 147 19.11 12.70 -13.76
C GLY A 147 18.23 12.00 -12.72
N SER A 148 18.77 11.02 -11.99
CA SER A 148 18.10 10.32 -10.88
C SER A 148 18.67 10.71 -9.53
N GLN A 149 17.82 10.68 -8.51
CA GLN A 149 18.18 10.82 -7.11
C GLN A 149 17.48 9.74 -6.28
N TRP A 150 18.24 9.11 -5.41
CA TRP A 150 17.80 8.03 -4.55
C TRP A 150 18.11 8.35 -3.10
N THR A 151 17.12 8.21 -2.23
CA THR A 151 17.30 8.25 -0.78
C THR A 151 17.05 6.87 -0.21
N SER A 152 18.07 6.29 0.43
CA SER A 152 18.01 4.93 1.00
C SER A 152 18.24 4.95 2.50
N TRP A 153 17.52 4.10 3.24
CA TRP A 153 17.66 3.96 4.69
C TRP A 153 17.32 2.54 5.15
N LYS A 154 17.66 2.22 6.39
CA LYS A 154 17.35 0.93 7.03
C LYS A 154 16.27 1.09 8.08
N MET A 155 15.37 0.13 8.17
CA MET A 155 14.45 -0.05 9.30
C MET A 155 14.39 -1.53 9.67
N GLY A 156 15.07 -1.93 10.75
CA GLY A 156 15.21 -3.33 11.12
C GLY A 156 15.82 -4.17 9.99
N ARG A 157 15.13 -5.22 9.56
CA ARG A 157 15.54 -6.12 8.46
C ARG A 157 15.20 -5.59 7.06
N TRP A 158 14.71 -4.35 6.96
CA TRP A 158 14.29 -3.76 5.70
C TRP A 158 15.32 -2.75 5.19
N SER A 159 15.69 -2.91 3.91
CA SER A 159 16.25 -1.86 3.08
C SER A 159 15.10 -1.07 2.45
N LEU A 160 15.05 0.23 2.63
CA LEU A 160 14.06 1.09 2.00
C LEU A 160 14.76 2.10 1.10
N THR A 161 14.14 2.36 -0.04
CA THR A 161 14.65 3.28 -1.03
C THR A 161 13.50 4.06 -1.66
N SER A 162 13.66 5.39 -1.72
CA SER A 162 12.77 6.29 -2.44
C SER A 162 13.52 6.94 -3.59
N HIS A 163 12.93 6.94 -4.79
CA HIS A 163 13.49 7.51 -6.01
C HIS A 163 12.75 8.78 -6.41
N THR A 164 13.49 9.71 -6.99
CA THR A 164 12.98 10.88 -7.68
C THR A 164 13.94 11.28 -8.80
N THR A 165 13.49 12.16 -9.68
CA THR A 165 14.34 12.87 -10.63
C THR A 165 15.09 14.04 -9.97
N THR A 166 16.27 14.39 -10.47
CA THR A 166 17.12 15.45 -9.89
C THR A 166 16.52 16.86 -9.98
N ASN A 167 15.50 17.07 -10.83
CA ASN A 167 14.73 18.32 -10.88
C ASN A 167 13.70 18.44 -9.72
N ARG A 168 13.51 17.39 -8.92
CA ARG A 168 12.65 17.36 -7.72
C ARG A 168 13.42 16.84 -6.50
N PRO A 169 14.52 17.50 -6.10
CA PRO A 169 15.53 16.96 -5.18
C PRO A 169 15.05 16.78 -3.73
N THR A 170 13.82 17.16 -3.38
CA THR A 170 13.24 17.00 -2.04
C THR A 170 12.12 15.96 -1.98
N ALA A 171 11.64 15.48 -3.14
CA ALA A 171 10.46 14.62 -3.21
C ALA A 171 10.71 13.23 -2.63
N ASP A 172 11.91 12.68 -2.83
CA ASP A 172 12.33 11.40 -2.26
C ASP A 172 12.47 11.45 -0.73
N VAL A 173 13.07 12.50 -0.18
CA VAL A 173 13.23 12.69 1.27
C VAL A 173 11.86 12.91 1.94
N THR A 174 11.00 13.75 1.35
CA THR A 174 9.63 13.99 1.84
C THR A 174 8.84 12.69 1.91
N ARG A 175 8.97 11.84 0.89
CA ARG A 175 8.31 10.55 0.82
C ARG A 175 8.89 9.55 1.84
N ALA A 176 10.21 9.54 2.01
CA ALA A 176 10.87 8.72 3.03
C ALA A 176 10.32 9.05 4.43
N GLN A 177 10.18 10.34 4.76
CA GLN A 177 9.58 10.78 6.02
C GLN A 177 8.13 10.30 6.19
N GLN A 178 7.31 10.37 5.13
CA GLN A 178 5.92 9.87 5.18
C GLN A 178 5.88 8.36 5.46
N ILE A 179 6.73 7.58 4.78
CA ILE A 179 6.84 6.14 4.97
C ILE A 179 7.29 5.82 6.39
N ILE A 180 8.33 6.49 6.90
CA ILE A 180 8.82 6.20 8.26
C ILE A 180 7.75 6.53 9.30
N ARG A 181 7.07 7.68 9.20
CA ARG A 181 5.97 8.03 10.12
C ARG A 181 4.85 6.99 10.13
N TYR A 182 4.54 6.42 8.97
CA TYR A 182 3.56 5.34 8.86
C TYR A 182 4.06 4.05 9.51
N LEU A 183 5.29 3.63 9.21
CA LEU A 183 5.90 2.39 9.70
C LEU A 183 6.29 2.42 11.18
N GLN A 184 6.37 3.60 11.80
CA GLN A 184 6.48 3.72 13.26
C GLN A 184 5.23 3.20 13.98
N LYS A 185 4.08 3.14 13.29
CA LYS A 185 2.79 2.71 13.84
C LYS A 185 2.26 1.40 13.24
N HIS A 186 2.87 0.93 12.15
CA HIS A 186 2.44 -0.24 11.40
C HIS A 186 3.65 -1.10 11.03
N GLN A 187 3.51 -2.41 11.13
CA GLN A 187 4.63 -3.32 10.89
C GLN A 187 4.51 -3.95 9.51
N LEU A 188 5.61 -3.90 8.74
CA LEU A 188 5.75 -4.74 7.57
C LEU A 188 5.87 -6.22 8.00
N PRO A 189 5.57 -7.18 7.11
CA PRO A 189 5.85 -8.59 7.38
C PRO A 189 7.30 -8.77 7.82
N ILE A 190 7.57 -9.64 8.77
CA ILE A 190 8.93 -9.84 9.27
C ILE A 190 9.68 -10.74 8.27
N PRO A 191 10.70 -10.23 7.54
CA PRO A 191 11.49 -11.07 6.65
C PRO A 191 12.32 -12.05 7.48
N ARG A 192 12.58 -13.25 6.95
CA ARG A 192 13.47 -14.20 7.62
C ARG A 192 14.89 -13.66 7.73
N GLN A 193 15.38 -12.99 6.69
CA GLN A 193 16.69 -12.33 6.69
C GLN A 193 16.56 -10.87 6.30
N ASN A 194 16.32 -10.59 5.01
CA ASN A 194 16.21 -9.23 4.49
C ASN A 194 14.92 -9.04 3.68
N GLY A 195 14.40 -7.82 3.73
CA GLY A 195 13.35 -7.34 2.84
C GLY A 195 13.78 -6.03 2.18
N VAL A 196 13.16 -5.72 1.04
CA VAL A 196 13.42 -4.52 0.25
C VAL A 196 12.10 -3.81 -0.03
N VAL A 197 12.08 -2.50 0.18
CA VAL A 197 11.02 -1.59 -0.23
C VAL A 197 11.59 -0.62 -1.26
N ILE A 198 10.97 -0.56 -2.43
CA ILE A 198 11.34 0.36 -3.51
C ILE A 198 10.12 1.23 -3.78
N ILE A 199 10.31 2.54 -3.77
CA ILE A 199 9.24 3.49 -4.03
C ILE A 199 9.71 4.48 -5.08
N GLY A 200 9.06 4.46 -6.24
CA GLY A 200 9.42 5.30 -7.38
C GLY A 200 8.67 6.62 -7.46
N GLU A 201 9.08 7.44 -8.42
CA GLU A 201 8.29 8.58 -8.88
C GLU A 201 7.09 8.06 -9.70
N ASP A 202 5.89 8.60 -9.44
CA ASP A 202 4.62 8.27 -10.11
C ASP A 202 4.11 6.81 -9.98
N GLY A 203 4.52 6.13 -8.91
CA GLY A 203 4.06 4.77 -8.61
C GLY A 203 4.60 3.69 -9.55
N GLN A 204 5.39 4.08 -10.54
CA GLN A 204 6.23 3.17 -11.29
C GLN A 204 7.29 2.62 -10.35
N LYS A 205 7.40 1.29 -10.26
CA LYS A 205 8.36 0.57 -9.40
C LYS A 205 8.06 0.56 -7.89
N ASN A 206 6.84 0.88 -7.46
CA ASN A 206 6.40 0.63 -6.09
C ASN A 206 6.37 -0.87 -5.81
N ALA A 207 7.22 -1.34 -4.89
CA ALA A 207 7.31 -2.74 -4.52
C ALA A 207 7.72 -2.93 -3.06
N VAL A 208 7.11 -3.92 -2.41
CA VAL A 208 7.53 -4.48 -1.13
C VAL A 208 7.87 -5.95 -1.38
N ILE A 209 9.13 -6.31 -1.16
CA ILE A 209 9.68 -7.63 -1.51
C ILE A 209 10.35 -8.21 -0.27
N TRP A 210 9.95 -9.41 0.13
CA TRP A 210 10.58 -10.09 1.27
C TRP A 210 10.63 -11.58 1.05
N GLN A 211 11.50 -12.24 1.81
CA GLN A 211 11.58 -13.68 1.82
C GLN A 211 11.13 -14.30 3.15
N ASN A 212 10.53 -15.48 3.04
CA ASN A 212 10.36 -16.42 4.13
C ASN A 212 10.89 -17.79 3.71
N GLY A 213 12.03 -18.19 4.27
CA GLY A 213 12.75 -19.39 3.83
C GLY A 213 13.16 -19.30 2.36
N ALA A 214 12.76 -20.28 1.54
CA ALA A 214 13.01 -20.29 0.10
C ALA A 214 11.93 -19.59 -0.73
N VAL A 215 10.91 -18.97 -0.11
CA VAL A 215 9.83 -18.28 -0.81
C VAL A 215 10.09 -16.78 -0.80
N VAL A 216 10.06 -16.16 -1.98
CA VAL A 216 10.05 -14.70 -2.13
C VAL A 216 8.63 -14.25 -2.42
N TYR A 217 8.14 -13.32 -1.62
CA TYR A 217 6.90 -12.60 -1.83
C TYR A 217 7.20 -11.22 -2.38
N THR A 218 6.42 -10.81 -3.38
CA THR A 218 6.47 -9.47 -3.95
C THR A 218 5.05 -8.93 -3.96
N LEU A 219 4.87 -7.81 -3.30
CA LEU A 219 3.69 -6.96 -3.44
C LEU A 219 4.09 -5.75 -4.28
N ASP A 220 3.47 -5.57 -5.43
CA ASP A 220 3.74 -4.45 -6.34
C ASP A 220 2.47 -3.91 -6.98
N TYR A 221 2.61 -2.77 -7.67
CA TYR A 221 1.57 -1.90 -8.20
C TYR A 221 0.69 -1.24 -7.16
N THR A 222 0.78 0.08 -7.12
CA THR A 222 -0.24 1.05 -6.72
C THR A 222 0.20 2.37 -7.34
N ALA A 223 -0.72 3.22 -7.79
CA ALA A 223 -0.35 4.53 -8.33
C ALA A 223 0.31 5.43 -7.27
N LYS A 224 -0.02 5.22 -5.99
CA LYS A 224 0.53 6.01 -4.87
C LYS A 224 1.49 5.17 -4.05
N ALA A 225 2.62 5.80 -3.69
CA ALA A 225 3.68 5.23 -2.87
C ALA A 225 3.20 4.60 -1.55
N LEU A 226 2.33 5.30 -0.81
CA LEU A 226 1.93 4.84 0.52
C LEU A 226 0.98 3.63 0.44
N ASP A 227 0.26 3.47 -0.66
CA ASP A 227 -0.77 2.44 -0.79
C ASP A 227 -0.16 1.03 -0.80
N VAL A 228 0.99 0.81 -1.46
CA VAL A 228 1.66 -0.50 -1.44
C VAL A 228 2.16 -0.84 -0.03
N ILE A 229 2.62 0.17 0.73
CA ILE A 229 3.08 -0.01 2.11
C ILE A 229 1.90 -0.36 3.00
N GLN A 230 0.79 0.38 2.90
CA GLN A 230 -0.43 0.10 3.64
C GLN A 230 -0.95 -1.32 3.38
N ALA A 231 -1.00 -1.71 2.11
CA ALA A 231 -1.39 -3.07 1.73
C ALA A 231 -0.43 -4.11 2.32
N ALA A 232 0.89 -3.89 2.25
CA ALA A 232 1.89 -4.79 2.82
C ALA A 232 1.77 -4.94 4.35
N THR A 233 1.50 -3.85 5.07
CA THR A 233 1.31 -3.90 6.53
C THR A 233 -0.01 -4.57 6.96
N SER A 234 -0.88 -4.88 6.00
CA SER A 234 -2.18 -5.55 6.24
C SER A 234 -2.18 -7.02 5.83
N LEU A 235 -1.03 -7.59 5.45
CA LEU A 235 -0.94 -8.97 4.98
C LEU A 235 -1.25 -9.99 6.09
N ASN A 236 -2.05 -10.99 5.75
CA ASN A 236 -2.40 -12.13 6.61
C ASN A 236 -2.57 -13.45 5.83
#